data_AF-A0A1C6VAQ3-F1
#
_entry.id   AF-A0A1C6VAQ3-F1
#
_cell.length_a   1.000
_cell.length_b   1.000
_cell.length_c   1.000
_cell.angle_alpha   90.00
_cell.angle_beta   90.00
_cell.angle_gamma   90.00
#
_symmetry.space_group_name_H-M   'P 1'
#
loop_
_entity.id
_entity.type
_entity.pdbx_description
1 polymer ?
#
loop_
_entity_poly.entity_id
_entity_poly.type
_entity_poly.pdbx_seq_one_letter_code
_entity_poly.pdbx_strand_id
1 'polypeptide(L)'
;MISKVSAAAVRHRHVVLLLGLLVAGVNAAAVGFASALGQVLFTPLLLLAVVVLLLSVIAVGIRPACFVVLPQVPAFATPAPAWKVFFALGFLGPGSANVGAVVRSARAGMASTFDVVMTISWLALVALLLVEAWRGHDVQLRPHGIQQRWVLGSLTVPWEAVPAAQVPAGADRPSRLRMTFAEPLLVRRRGLPWGWNALRTDSVDARFLAAAIRHYVGHPEHRAVIGSQAEYRRLLADLADRNGGSDESITGPDCPPAPPAQRAF
;
A
#
# COMPACT_ATOMS: atom_id res chain seq x y z
N MET A 1 18.53 5.62 6.85
CA MET A 1 18.55 4.13 6.84
C MET A 1 17.16 3.53 6.64
N ILE A 2 16.13 3.97 7.39
CA ILE A 2 14.75 3.44 7.28
C ILE A 2 14.18 3.53 5.85
N SER A 3 14.42 4.63 5.14
CA SER A 3 13.99 4.79 3.74
C SER A 3 14.53 3.69 2.81
N LYS A 4 15.80 3.30 2.98
CA LYS A 4 16.43 2.22 2.19
C LYS A 4 15.81 0.86 2.49
N VAL A 5 15.52 0.58 3.77
CA VAL A 5 14.86 -0.66 4.21
C VAL A 5 13.44 -0.74 3.65
N SER A 6 12.67 0.35 3.75
CA SER A 6 11.32 0.43 3.19
C SER A 6 11.31 0.26 1.67
N ALA A 7 12.24 0.91 0.97
CA ALA A 7 12.38 0.75 -0.48
C ALA A 7 12.73 -0.69 -0.88
N ALA A 8 13.66 -1.33 -0.16
CA ALA A 8 14.02 -2.72 -0.39
C ALA A 8 12.84 -3.67 -0.12
N ALA A 9 12.11 -3.46 0.98
CA ALA A 9 10.93 -4.26 1.34
C ALA A 9 9.84 -4.15 0.27
N VAL A 10 9.60 -2.96 -0.28
CA VAL A 10 8.64 -2.75 -1.37
C VAL A 10 9.10 -3.43 -2.66
N ARG A 11 10.38 -3.28 -3.01
CA ARG A 11 10.97 -3.88 -4.21
C ARG A 11 10.89 -5.41 -4.20
N HIS A 12 11.15 -6.01 -3.05
CA HIS A 12 11.17 -7.46 -2.86
C HIS A 12 9.92 -7.98 -2.14
N ARG A 13 8.80 -7.22 -2.15
CA ARG A 13 7.61 -7.53 -1.34
C ARG A 13 7.11 -8.96 -1.49
N HIS A 14 7.09 -9.51 -2.71
CA HIS A 14 6.60 -10.86 -2.96
C HIS A 14 7.51 -11.90 -2.29
N VAL A 15 8.83 -11.75 -2.43
CA VAL A 15 9.81 -12.62 -1.79
C VAL A 15 9.75 -12.50 -0.27
N VAL A 16 9.64 -11.27 0.25
CA VAL A 16 9.54 -10.99 1.69
C VAL A 16 8.27 -11.60 2.28
N LEU A 17 7.12 -11.46 1.62
CA LEU A 17 5.85 -12.04 2.06
C LEU A 17 5.87 -13.57 2.00
N LEU A 18 6.44 -14.16 0.94
CA LEU A 18 6.61 -15.62 0.83
C LEU A 18 7.54 -16.17 1.93
N LEU A 19 8.64 -15.48 2.22
CA LEU A 19 9.55 -15.86 3.29
C LEU A 19 8.87 -15.77 4.65
N GLY A 20 8.08 -14.70 4.88
CA GLY A 20 7.26 -14.56 6.08
C GLY A 20 6.28 -15.72 6.24
N LEU A 21 5.56 -16.08 5.17
CA LEU A 21 4.63 -17.23 5.16
C LEU A 21 5.32 -18.55 5.48
N LEU A 22 6.52 -18.77 4.93
CA LEU A 22 7.31 -19.97 5.20
C LEU A 22 7.74 -20.04 6.67
N VAL A 23 8.28 -18.95 7.22
CA VAL A 23 8.68 -18.85 8.64
C VAL A 23 7.48 -19.08 9.56
N ALA A 24 6.32 -18.50 9.22
CA ALA A 24 5.08 -18.67 9.96
C ALA A 24 4.58 -20.12 9.93
N GLY A 25 4.64 -20.79 8.78
CA GLY A 25 4.30 -22.21 8.66
C GLY A 25 5.20 -23.10 9.54
N VAL A 26 6.51 -22.87 9.49
CA VAL A 26 7.50 -23.59 10.34
C VAL A 26 7.22 -23.35 11.82
N ASN A 27 6.94 -22.10 12.22
CA ASN A 27 6.63 -21.79 13.61
C ASN A 27 5.32 -22.46 14.08
N ALA A 28 4.26 -22.43 13.27
CA ALA A 28 3.00 -23.09 13.59
C ALA A 28 3.19 -24.61 13.80
N ALA A 29 4.01 -25.25 12.94
CA ALA A 29 4.36 -26.66 13.08
C ALA A 29 5.21 -26.92 14.34
N ALA A 30 6.24 -26.11 14.61
CA ALA A 30 7.06 -26.24 15.81
C ALA A 30 6.21 -26.14 17.09
N VAL A 31 5.35 -25.14 17.18
CA VAL A 31 4.43 -24.94 18.31
C VAL A 31 3.45 -26.11 18.42
N GLY A 32 2.87 -26.58 17.31
CA GLY A 32 1.87 -27.66 17.33
C GLY A 32 2.42 -29.04 17.69
N PHE A 33 3.69 -29.32 17.39
CA PHE A 33 4.27 -30.67 17.49
C PHE A 33 5.44 -30.79 18.48
N ALA A 34 6.17 -29.71 18.76
CA ALA A 34 7.36 -29.72 19.61
C ALA A 34 7.31 -28.53 20.61
N SER A 35 6.54 -28.70 21.69
CA SER A 35 6.22 -27.62 22.64
C SER A 35 7.46 -26.92 23.21
N ALA A 36 8.53 -27.67 23.53
CA ALA A 36 9.78 -27.10 24.03
C ALA A 36 10.42 -26.14 23.02
N LEU A 37 10.49 -26.53 21.74
CA LEU A 37 11.02 -25.68 20.67
C LEU A 37 10.12 -24.45 20.45
N GLY A 38 8.80 -24.64 20.48
CA GLY A 38 7.84 -23.54 20.39
C GLY A 38 8.01 -22.50 21.50
N GLN A 39 8.26 -22.94 22.73
CA GLN A 39 8.47 -22.03 23.87
C GLN A 39 9.78 -21.23 23.74
N VAL A 40 10.85 -21.86 23.24
CA VAL A 40 12.13 -21.18 22.99
C VAL A 40 12.00 -20.16 21.85
N LEU A 41 11.28 -20.50 20.77
CA LEU A 41 11.10 -19.62 19.61
C LEU A 41 10.08 -18.50 19.83
N PHE A 42 9.18 -18.65 20.81
CA PHE A 42 8.08 -17.71 21.04
C PHE A 42 8.58 -16.28 21.32
N THR A 43 9.46 -16.12 22.31
CA THR A 43 9.97 -14.80 22.73
C THR A 43 10.71 -14.06 21.60
N PRO A 44 11.70 -14.65 20.89
CA PRO A 44 12.39 -13.93 19.83
C PRO A 44 11.46 -13.58 18.65
N LEU A 45 10.52 -14.46 18.29
CA LEU A 45 9.55 -14.17 17.22
C LEU A 45 8.57 -13.07 17.63
N LEU A 46 8.14 -13.03 18.90
CA LEU A 46 7.30 -11.97 19.42
C LEU A 46 8.02 -10.62 19.38
N LEU A 47 9.28 -10.56 19.84
CA LEU A 47 10.09 -9.34 19.77
C LEU A 47 10.29 -8.87 18.32
N LEU A 48 10.57 -9.79 17.40
CA LEU A 48 10.68 -9.49 15.98
C LEU A 48 9.37 -8.93 15.42
N ALA A 49 8.23 -9.55 15.75
CA ALA A 49 6.91 -9.07 15.33
C ALA A 49 6.64 -7.65 15.85
N VAL A 50 6.97 -7.36 17.12
CA VAL A 50 6.84 -6.01 17.71
C VAL A 50 7.72 -5.00 16.97
N VAL A 51 8.99 -5.32 16.71
CA VAL A 51 9.90 -4.43 15.95
C VAL A 51 9.34 -4.15 14.55
N VAL A 52 8.84 -5.18 13.86
CA VAL A 52 8.24 -5.03 12.52
C VAL A 52 6.96 -4.18 12.58
N LEU A 53 6.12 -4.32 13.60
CA LEU A 53 4.95 -3.47 13.81
C LEU A 53 5.34 -2.01 14.09
N LEU A 54 6.37 -1.77 14.90
CA LEU A 54 6.89 -0.42 15.13
C LEU A 54 7.40 0.21 13.82
N LEU A 55 8.14 -0.54 13.01
CA LEU A 55 8.56 -0.10 11.68
C LEU A 55 7.36 0.19 10.77
N SER A 56 6.27 -0.59 10.87
CA SER A 56 5.02 -0.31 10.16
C SER A 56 4.45 1.06 10.56
N VAL A 57 4.34 1.34 11.87
CA VAL A 57 3.80 2.62 12.37
C VAL A 57 4.67 3.79 11.88
N ILE A 58 5.99 3.67 11.96
CA ILE A 58 6.92 4.69 11.45
C ILE A 58 6.72 4.89 9.93
N ALA A 59 6.59 3.79 9.18
CA ALA A 59 6.42 3.83 7.73
C ALA A 59 5.07 4.43 7.28
N VAL A 60 4.03 4.47 8.12
CA VAL A 60 2.76 5.15 7.81
C VAL A 60 2.95 6.67 7.64
N GLY A 61 3.93 7.25 8.33
CA GLY A 61 4.27 8.67 8.21
C GLY A 61 5.03 9.02 6.93
N ILE A 62 5.69 8.03 6.30
CA ILE A 62 6.56 8.26 5.14
C ILE A 62 5.71 8.23 3.87
N ARG A 63 5.49 9.41 3.28
CA ARG A 63 4.70 9.59 2.06
C ARG A 63 5.56 10.23 0.99
N PRO A 64 6.16 9.44 0.10
CA PRO A 64 6.98 10.00 -0.96
C PRO A 64 6.12 10.87 -1.90
N ALA A 65 6.65 12.03 -2.29
CA ALA A 65 6.07 12.89 -3.32
C ALA A 65 6.53 12.44 -4.71
N CYS A 66 6.31 11.16 -5.04
CA CYS A 66 6.71 10.64 -6.33
C CYS A 66 5.80 9.52 -6.85
N PHE A 67 5.80 9.34 -8.17
CA PHE A 67 5.16 8.22 -8.85
C PHE A 67 6.19 7.20 -9.34
N VAL A 68 5.72 5.97 -9.47
CA VAL A 68 6.40 4.89 -10.16
C VAL A 68 5.82 4.78 -11.57
N VAL A 69 6.68 4.89 -12.57
CA VAL A 69 6.30 4.70 -13.97
C VAL A 69 6.14 3.21 -14.23
N LEU A 70 4.96 2.78 -14.68
CA LEU A 70 4.69 1.39 -15.06
C LEU A 70 4.98 1.20 -16.55
N PRO A 71 6.02 0.44 -16.96
CA PRO A 71 6.33 0.29 -18.38
C PRO A 71 5.33 -0.61 -19.13
N GLN A 72 4.64 -1.50 -18.41
CA GLN A 72 3.71 -2.47 -19.00
C GLN A 72 2.31 -1.90 -19.25
N VAL A 73 1.95 -0.84 -18.53
CA VAL A 73 0.63 -0.20 -18.63
C VAL A 73 0.89 1.29 -18.60
N PRO A 74 0.43 2.07 -19.60
CA PRO A 74 0.66 3.52 -19.66
C PRO A 74 -0.03 4.18 -18.45
N ALA A 75 0.70 4.27 -17.34
CA ALA A 75 0.20 4.70 -16.06
C ALA A 75 1.33 5.18 -15.15
N PHE A 76 1.03 6.20 -14.36
CA PHE A 76 1.80 6.56 -13.18
C PHE A 76 1.12 5.97 -11.95
N ALA A 77 1.82 5.12 -11.22
CA ALA A 77 1.29 4.47 -10.03
C ALA A 77 1.90 5.06 -8.76
N THR A 78 1.12 5.12 -7.69
CA THR A 78 1.67 5.41 -6.37
C THR A 78 2.56 4.25 -5.90
N PRO A 79 3.69 4.52 -5.23
CA PRO A 79 4.56 3.45 -4.74
C PRO A 79 3.79 2.58 -3.75
N ALA A 80 4.08 1.28 -3.71
CA ALA A 80 3.41 0.42 -2.76
C ALA A 80 3.77 0.84 -1.31
N PRO A 81 2.79 0.99 -0.40
CA PRO A 81 3.06 1.44 0.95
C PRO A 81 3.78 0.33 1.74
N ALA A 82 5.03 0.60 2.14
CA ALA A 82 5.86 -0.36 2.87
C ALA A 82 5.21 -0.83 4.18
N TRP A 83 4.46 0.06 4.84
CA TRP A 83 3.75 -0.27 6.07
C TRP A 83 2.77 -1.43 5.91
N LYS A 84 2.11 -1.61 4.75
CA LYS A 84 1.22 -2.77 4.53
C LYS A 84 1.98 -4.10 4.62
N VAL A 85 3.20 -4.15 4.09
CA VAL A 85 4.08 -5.34 4.14
C VAL A 85 4.49 -5.61 5.58
N PHE A 86 4.98 -4.59 6.28
CA PHE A 86 5.38 -4.74 7.68
C PHE A 86 4.20 -5.11 8.58
N PHE A 87 3.04 -4.50 8.39
CA PHE A 87 1.83 -4.83 9.12
C PHE A 87 1.42 -6.28 8.90
N ALA A 88 1.40 -6.75 7.65
CA ALA A 88 1.08 -8.15 7.35
C ALA A 88 2.07 -9.12 8.02
N LEU A 89 3.37 -8.85 7.96
CA LEU A 89 4.41 -9.67 8.61
C LEU A 89 4.30 -9.66 10.15
N GLY A 90 4.04 -8.49 10.73
CA GLY A 90 3.88 -8.34 12.18
C GLY A 90 2.71 -9.15 12.74
N PHE A 91 1.61 -9.24 12.00
CA PHE A 91 0.44 -10.05 12.39
C PHE A 91 0.61 -11.55 12.11
N LEU A 92 1.51 -11.90 11.20
CA LEU A 92 1.73 -13.29 10.80
C LEU A 92 2.39 -14.12 11.92
N GLY A 93 3.30 -13.51 12.69
CA GLY A 93 3.97 -14.15 13.84
C GLY A 93 2.97 -14.66 14.89
N PRO A 94 2.19 -13.76 15.54
CA PRO A 94 1.13 -14.17 16.48
C PRO A 94 0.12 -15.13 15.87
N GLY A 95 -0.26 -14.93 14.60
CA GLY A 95 -1.15 -15.84 13.88
C GLY A 95 -0.63 -17.27 13.82
N SER A 96 0.66 -17.45 13.51
CA SER A 96 1.28 -18.78 13.48
C SER A 96 1.32 -19.48 14.82
N ALA A 97 1.61 -18.75 15.91
CA ALA A 97 1.62 -19.31 17.26
C ALA A 97 0.21 -19.75 17.70
N ASN A 98 -0.82 -18.95 17.39
CA ASN A 98 -2.22 -19.29 17.68
C ASN A 98 -2.65 -20.57 16.93
N VAL A 99 -2.29 -20.71 15.65
CA VAL A 99 -2.57 -21.94 14.89
C VAL A 99 -1.92 -23.16 15.54
N GLY A 100 -0.64 -23.07 15.89
CA GLY A 100 0.06 -24.17 16.56
C GLY A 100 -0.58 -24.54 17.92
N ALA A 101 -1.01 -23.53 18.69
CA ALA A 101 -1.70 -23.73 19.96
C ALA A 101 -3.06 -24.43 19.78
N VAL A 102 -3.86 -24.03 18.79
CA VAL A 102 -5.14 -24.69 18.49
C VAL A 102 -4.93 -26.12 18.01
N VAL A 103 -3.96 -26.38 17.13
CA VAL A 103 -3.63 -27.74 16.69
C VAL A 103 -3.27 -28.63 17.89
N ARG A 104 -2.46 -28.11 18.81
CA ARG A 104 -2.11 -28.83 20.04
C ARG A 104 -3.32 -29.10 20.93
N SER A 105 -4.16 -28.09 21.15
CA SER A 105 -5.38 -28.20 21.95
C SER A 105 -6.36 -29.21 21.37
N ALA A 106 -6.55 -29.20 20.04
CA ALA A 106 -7.41 -30.12 19.32
C ALA A 106 -6.95 -31.57 19.47
N ARG A 107 -5.63 -31.83 19.41
CA ARG A 107 -5.05 -33.16 19.64
C ARG A 107 -5.26 -33.67 21.05
N ALA A 108 -5.27 -32.77 22.03
CA ALA A 108 -5.54 -33.12 23.41
C ALA A 108 -7.03 -33.23 23.73
N GLY A 109 -7.93 -33.03 22.74
CA GLY A 109 -9.38 -33.02 22.96
C GLY A 109 -9.87 -31.82 23.77
N MET A 110 -9.07 -30.77 23.90
CA MET A 110 -9.36 -29.58 24.71
C MET A 110 -9.76 -28.36 23.89
N ALA A 111 -9.83 -28.46 22.55
CA ALA A 111 -10.16 -27.34 21.70
C ALA A 111 -11.62 -26.92 21.89
N SER A 112 -11.84 -25.71 22.37
CA SER A 112 -13.16 -25.10 22.38
C SER A 112 -13.55 -24.65 20.98
N THR A 113 -14.84 -24.77 20.63
CA THR A 113 -15.40 -24.18 19.41
C THR A 113 -15.07 -22.68 19.31
N PHE A 114 -15.05 -21.99 20.44
CA PHE A 114 -14.70 -20.57 20.50
C PHE A 114 -13.26 -20.31 20.02
N ASP A 115 -12.28 -21.10 20.47
CA ASP A 115 -10.87 -20.95 20.08
C ASP A 115 -10.69 -21.16 18.58
N VAL A 116 -11.40 -22.14 18.02
CA VAL A 116 -11.40 -22.44 16.59
C VAL A 116 -11.98 -21.27 15.79
N VAL A 117 -13.15 -20.75 16.18
CA VAL A 117 -13.80 -19.61 15.50
C VAL A 117 -12.91 -18.36 15.55
N MET A 118 -12.32 -18.05 16.70
CA MET A 118 -11.40 -16.92 16.85
C MET A 118 -10.16 -17.08 15.98
N THR A 119 -9.59 -18.29 15.92
CA THR A 119 -8.43 -18.59 15.08
C THR A 119 -8.75 -18.47 13.59
N ILE A 120 -9.88 -19.00 13.13
CA ILE A 120 -10.33 -18.87 11.74
C ILE A 120 -10.54 -17.39 11.39
N SER A 121 -11.20 -16.63 12.27
CA SER A 121 -11.45 -15.20 12.08
C SER A 121 -10.15 -14.41 11.98
N TRP A 122 -9.17 -14.73 12.84
CA TRP A 122 -7.84 -14.15 12.81
C TRP A 122 -7.08 -14.50 11.53
N LEU A 123 -7.11 -15.75 11.08
CA LEU A 123 -6.48 -16.18 9.83
C LEU A 123 -7.10 -15.48 8.61
N ALA A 124 -8.42 -15.29 8.60
CA ALA A 124 -9.09 -14.53 7.55
C ALA A 124 -8.59 -13.07 7.52
N LEU A 125 -8.41 -12.44 8.68
CA LEU A 125 -7.83 -11.09 8.78
C LEU A 125 -6.39 -11.06 8.25
N VAL A 126 -5.53 -12.00 8.68
CA VAL A 126 -4.14 -12.07 8.20
C VAL A 126 -4.08 -12.31 6.69
N ALA A 127 -4.92 -13.20 6.15
CA ALA A 127 -5.01 -13.44 4.72
C ALA A 127 -5.43 -12.16 3.97
N LEU A 128 -6.39 -11.40 4.50
CA LEU A 128 -6.80 -10.13 3.93
C LEU A 128 -5.66 -9.11 3.89
N LEU A 129 -4.89 -9.00 4.98
CA LEU A 129 -3.71 -8.13 5.06
C LEU A 129 -2.62 -8.53 4.07
N LEU A 130 -2.38 -9.83 3.90
CA LEU A 130 -1.43 -10.36 2.92
C LEU A 130 -1.86 -10.03 1.50
N VAL A 131 -3.15 -10.20 1.15
CA VAL A 131 -3.66 -9.87 -0.19
C VAL A 131 -3.57 -8.36 -0.45
N GLU A 132 -3.90 -7.51 0.52
CA GLU A 132 -3.70 -6.05 0.43
C GLU A 132 -2.22 -5.70 0.18
N ALA A 133 -1.30 -6.29 0.96
CA ALA A 133 0.14 -6.07 0.82
C ALA A 133 0.69 -6.58 -0.52
N TRP A 134 0.12 -7.66 -1.06
CA TRP A 134 0.52 -8.27 -2.32
C TRP A 134 0.11 -7.45 -3.55
N ARG A 135 -1.10 -6.84 -3.55
CA ARG A 135 -1.61 -6.02 -4.67
C ARG A 135 -0.80 -4.73 -4.86
N GLY A 136 -0.36 -4.12 -3.77
CA GLY A 136 0.66 -3.08 -3.74
C GLY A 136 0.22 -1.66 -4.12
N HIS A 137 -0.30 -1.45 -5.33
CA HIS A 137 -0.55 -0.09 -5.85
C HIS A 137 -2.02 0.32 -5.69
N ASP A 138 -2.23 1.40 -4.94
CA ASP A 138 -3.59 1.84 -4.59
C ASP A 138 -4.15 2.82 -5.64
N VAL A 139 -3.35 3.77 -6.13
CA VAL A 139 -3.79 4.80 -7.10
C VAL A 139 -2.91 4.78 -8.35
N GLN A 140 -3.54 4.86 -9.51
CA GLN A 140 -2.92 4.92 -10.82
C GLN A 140 -3.52 6.07 -11.63
N LEU A 141 -2.68 6.97 -12.14
CA LEU A 141 -3.06 7.93 -13.16
C LEU A 141 -2.87 7.26 -14.51
N ARG A 142 -3.92 7.19 -15.31
CA ARG A 142 -3.93 6.62 -16.67
C ARG A 142 -4.34 7.70 -17.67
N PRO A 143 -4.06 7.50 -18.97
CA PRO A 143 -4.54 8.41 -20.01
C PRO A 143 -6.04 8.67 -19.99
N HIS A 144 -6.84 7.69 -19.57
CA HIS A 144 -8.31 7.81 -19.58
C HIS A 144 -8.90 8.26 -18.23
N GLY A 145 -8.08 8.39 -17.19
CA GLY A 145 -8.56 8.81 -15.87
C GLY A 145 -7.72 8.33 -14.71
N ILE A 146 -8.26 8.51 -13.52
CA ILE A 146 -7.68 8.09 -12.26
C ILE A 146 -8.32 6.76 -11.86
N GLN A 147 -7.49 5.74 -11.65
CA GLN A 147 -7.94 4.44 -11.16
C GLN A 147 -7.42 4.21 -9.75
N GLN A 148 -8.33 3.88 -8.83
CA GLN A 148 -7.99 3.39 -7.50
C GLN A 148 -8.46 1.94 -7.32
N ARG A 149 -7.61 1.09 -6.74
CA ARG A 149 -7.92 -0.32 -6.45
C ARG A 149 -7.82 -0.57 -4.94
N TRP A 150 -8.70 -1.42 -4.41
CA TRP A 150 -8.64 -1.97 -3.05
C TRP A 150 -8.99 -3.46 -3.08
N VAL A 151 -8.87 -4.22 -2.00
CA VAL A 151 -9.14 -5.67 -2.03
C VAL A 151 -10.54 -5.98 -2.57
N LEU A 152 -11.55 -5.28 -2.06
CA LEU A 152 -12.96 -5.55 -2.37
C LEU A 152 -13.51 -4.74 -3.55
N GLY A 153 -12.68 -4.06 -4.34
CA GLY A 153 -13.21 -3.23 -5.42
C GLY A 153 -12.22 -2.33 -6.16
N SER A 154 -12.78 -1.49 -7.02
CA SER A 154 -12.05 -0.47 -7.77
C SER A 154 -12.94 0.73 -8.08
N LEU A 155 -12.33 1.90 -8.12
CA LEU A 155 -12.92 3.18 -8.52
C LEU A 155 -12.16 3.66 -9.76
N THR A 156 -12.86 3.94 -10.84
CA THR A 156 -12.29 4.59 -12.02
C THR A 156 -13.00 5.91 -12.23
N VAL A 157 -12.26 7.00 -12.09
CA VAL A 157 -12.73 8.36 -12.30
C VAL A 157 -12.17 8.84 -13.64
N PRO A 158 -13.00 9.00 -14.68
CA PRO A 158 -12.54 9.57 -15.94
C PRO A 158 -12.12 11.03 -15.75
N TRP A 159 -11.17 11.52 -16.56
CA TRP A 159 -10.66 12.89 -16.41
C TRP A 159 -11.76 13.95 -16.62
N GLU A 160 -12.76 13.63 -17.44
CA GLU A 160 -13.93 14.46 -17.74
C GLU A 160 -14.81 14.68 -16.50
N ALA A 161 -14.81 13.74 -15.55
CA ALA A 161 -15.57 13.88 -14.31
C ALA A 161 -14.86 14.75 -13.26
N VAL A 162 -13.59 15.13 -13.48
CA VAL A 162 -12.79 15.89 -12.52
C VAL A 162 -12.84 17.38 -12.88
N PRO A 163 -13.49 18.23 -12.06
CA PRO A 163 -13.58 19.66 -12.31
C PRO A 163 -12.21 20.35 -12.17
N ALA A 164 -11.84 21.18 -13.16
CA ALA A 164 -10.60 21.96 -13.16
C ALA A 164 -10.46 22.90 -11.95
N ALA A 165 -11.59 23.42 -11.44
CA ALA A 165 -11.60 24.46 -10.42
C ALA A 165 -11.58 23.94 -8.96
N GLN A 166 -11.70 22.63 -8.70
CA GLN A 166 -12.07 22.15 -7.35
C GLN A 166 -11.18 21.04 -6.77
N VAL A 167 -9.88 21.04 -7.04
CA VAL A 167 -8.95 20.23 -6.22
C VAL A 167 -8.35 21.16 -5.16
N PRO A 168 -8.84 21.12 -3.90
CA PRO A 168 -8.35 22.01 -2.85
C PRO A 168 -6.83 21.98 -2.77
N ALA A 169 -6.20 23.15 -2.63
CA ALA A 169 -4.76 23.24 -2.45
C ALA A 169 -4.32 22.61 -1.11
N GLY A 170 -5.22 22.57 -0.12
CA GLY A 170 -4.99 21.97 1.20
C GLY A 170 -5.63 20.58 1.32
N ALA A 171 -4.81 19.58 1.66
CA ALA A 171 -5.30 18.31 2.18
C ALA A 171 -5.55 18.47 3.69
N ASP A 172 -6.78 18.82 4.10
CA ASP A 172 -7.16 18.90 5.52
C ASP A 172 -6.98 17.57 6.28
N ARG A 173 -6.87 16.45 5.55
CA ARG A 173 -6.50 15.15 6.10
C ARG A 173 -5.34 14.54 5.31
N PRO A 174 -4.23 14.17 5.96
CA PRO A 174 -3.07 13.65 5.26
C PRO A 174 -3.38 12.34 4.51
N SER A 175 -4.36 11.53 4.95
CA SER A 175 -4.65 10.18 4.42
C SER A 175 -5.70 10.09 3.30
N ARG A 176 -6.39 11.19 2.98
CA ARG A 176 -7.47 11.17 1.98
C ARG A 176 -7.51 12.48 1.21
N LEU A 177 -7.43 12.39 -0.12
CA LEU A 177 -7.71 13.51 -1.01
C LEU A 177 -9.20 13.51 -1.35
N ARG A 178 -9.95 14.44 -0.76
CA ARG A 178 -11.37 14.61 -1.11
C ARG A 178 -11.48 15.09 -2.56
N MET A 179 -12.37 14.47 -3.32
CA MET A 179 -12.68 14.85 -4.69
C MET A 179 -14.14 15.24 -4.79
N THR A 180 -14.38 16.42 -5.37
CA THR A 180 -15.71 16.78 -5.86
C THR A 180 -15.78 16.38 -7.31
N PHE A 181 -16.77 15.56 -7.68
CA PHE A 181 -16.99 15.16 -9.07
C PHE A 181 -18.02 16.10 -9.69
N ALA A 182 -17.72 16.63 -10.87
CA ALA A 182 -18.69 17.41 -11.64
C ALA A 182 -19.81 16.49 -12.17
N GLU A 183 -19.41 15.33 -12.67
CA GLU A 183 -20.33 14.34 -13.25
C GLU A 183 -20.16 12.98 -12.55
N PRO A 184 -20.85 12.77 -11.40
CA PRO A 184 -20.73 11.53 -10.64
C PRO A 184 -21.22 10.29 -11.41
N LEU A 185 -22.05 10.47 -12.45
CA LEU A 185 -22.58 9.39 -13.29
C LEU A 185 -21.50 8.75 -14.19
N LEU A 186 -20.43 9.47 -14.52
CA LEU A 186 -19.31 8.93 -15.29
C LEU A 186 -18.36 8.06 -14.45
N VAL A 187 -18.46 8.14 -13.13
CA VAL A 187 -17.56 7.44 -12.21
C VAL A 187 -17.94 5.95 -12.15
N ARG A 188 -17.06 5.10 -12.67
CA ARG A 188 -17.27 3.64 -12.66
C ARG A 188 -16.76 3.06 -11.35
N ARG A 189 -17.66 2.40 -10.62
CA ARG A 189 -17.38 1.73 -9.34
C ARG A 189 -17.60 0.23 -9.50
N ARG A 190 -16.71 -0.58 -8.94
CA ARG A 190 -16.84 -2.04 -8.91
C ARG A 190 -16.55 -2.51 -7.48
N GLY A 191 -17.40 -3.37 -6.93
CA GLY A 191 -17.21 -3.96 -5.61
C GLY A 191 -17.75 -3.11 -4.45
N LEU A 192 -17.29 -3.40 -3.23
CA LEU A 192 -17.81 -2.77 -2.02
C LEU A 192 -17.28 -1.33 -1.87
N PRO A 193 -18.15 -0.31 -1.83
CA PRO A 193 -17.74 1.09 -1.87
C PRO A 193 -17.19 1.55 -0.51
N TRP A 194 -15.89 1.40 -0.30
CA TRP A 194 -15.22 1.89 0.92
C TRP A 194 -14.89 3.39 0.79
N GLY A 195 -15.90 4.25 0.96
CA GLY A 195 -15.77 5.71 0.93
C GLY A 195 -16.11 6.31 -0.44
N TRP A 196 -17.09 7.22 -0.45
CA TRP A 196 -17.76 7.60 -1.71
C TRP A 196 -17.08 8.71 -2.52
N ASN A 197 -16.24 9.57 -1.92
CA ASN A 197 -15.71 10.78 -2.57
C ASN A 197 -14.26 11.11 -2.15
N ALA A 198 -13.40 10.12 -1.94
CA ALA A 198 -12.02 10.38 -1.56
C ALA A 198 -11.03 9.38 -2.15
N LEU A 199 -9.94 9.90 -2.72
CA LEU A 199 -8.80 9.09 -3.09
C LEU A 199 -7.94 8.79 -1.86
N ARG A 200 -7.42 7.57 -1.79
CA ARG A 200 -6.45 7.18 -0.76
C ARG A 200 -5.09 7.78 -1.08
N THR A 201 -4.48 8.42 -0.09
CA THR A 201 -3.14 9.03 -0.19
C THR A 201 -2.20 8.46 0.88
N ASP A 202 -2.45 7.24 1.32
CA ASP A 202 -1.62 6.52 2.30
C ASP A 202 -0.25 6.10 1.76
N SER A 203 -0.10 6.07 0.44
CA SER A 203 1.14 5.69 -0.26
C SER A 203 1.92 6.85 -0.88
N VAL A 204 1.31 8.03 -1.02
CA VAL A 204 1.88 9.17 -1.74
C VAL A 204 1.53 10.45 -1.00
N ASP A 205 2.38 11.47 -1.08
CA ASP A 205 2.02 12.78 -0.54
C ASP A 205 0.73 13.30 -1.20
N ALA A 206 -0.21 13.75 -0.36
CA ALA A 206 -1.54 14.16 -0.82
C ALA A 206 -1.48 15.46 -1.63
N ARG A 207 -0.55 16.38 -1.31
CA ARG A 207 -0.37 17.64 -2.03
C ARG A 207 0.25 17.39 -3.39
N PHE A 208 1.26 16.52 -3.46
CA PHE A 208 1.86 16.07 -4.71
C PHE A 208 0.83 15.42 -5.63
N LEU A 209 0.04 14.47 -5.13
CA LEU A 209 -1.01 13.83 -5.92
C LEU A 209 -2.05 14.85 -6.42
N ALA A 210 -2.50 15.75 -5.54
CA ALA A 210 -3.44 16.82 -5.91
C ALA A 210 -2.87 17.75 -6.98
N ALA A 211 -1.59 18.13 -6.87
CA ALA A 211 -0.92 18.99 -7.84
C ALA A 211 -0.76 18.30 -9.19
N ALA A 212 -0.39 17.02 -9.22
CA ALA A 212 -0.33 16.23 -10.44
C ALA A 212 -1.69 16.10 -11.13
N ILE A 213 -2.75 15.85 -10.35
CA ILE A 213 -4.13 15.80 -10.88
C ILE A 213 -4.51 17.16 -11.48
N ARG A 214 -4.27 18.28 -10.77
CA ARG A 214 -4.52 19.63 -11.32
C ARG A 214 -3.74 19.89 -12.60
N HIS A 215 -2.49 19.45 -12.67
CA HIS A 215 -1.68 19.58 -13.87
C HIS A 215 -2.34 18.88 -15.07
N TYR A 216 -2.75 17.61 -14.94
CA TYR A 216 -3.40 16.87 -16.03
C TYR A 216 -4.80 17.34 -16.36
N VAL A 217 -5.53 17.89 -15.38
CA VAL A 217 -6.82 18.51 -15.65
C VAL A 217 -6.63 19.79 -16.48
N GLY A 218 -5.62 20.60 -16.17
CA GLY A 218 -5.27 21.83 -16.90
C GLY A 218 -4.58 21.62 -18.26
N HIS A 219 -3.93 20.47 -18.47
CA HIS A 219 -3.20 20.14 -19.71
C HIS A 219 -3.70 18.80 -20.30
N PRO A 220 -4.89 18.77 -20.91
CA PRO A 220 -5.47 17.55 -21.47
C PRO A 220 -4.59 16.86 -22.50
N GLU A 221 -3.80 17.61 -23.26
CA GLU A 221 -2.84 17.13 -24.26
C GLU A 221 -1.75 16.21 -23.67
N HIS A 222 -1.42 16.37 -22.38
CA HIS A 222 -0.42 15.54 -21.71
C HIS A 222 -0.99 14.22 -21.17
N ARG A 223 -2.32 14.05 -21.15
CA ARG A 223 -2.95 12.82 -20.65
C ARG A 223 -2.57 11.60 -21.50
N ALA A 224 -2.45 11.76 -22.81
CA ALA A 224 -2.13 10.67 -23.73
C ALA A 224 -0.72 10.08 -23.50
N VAL A 225 0.21 10.87 -22.96
CA VAL A 225 1.61 10.47 -22.72
C VAL A 225 1.88 10.01 -21.27
N ILE A 226 0.84 9.94 -20.43
CA ILE A 226 0.89 9.38 -19.08
C ILE A 226 1.45 7.95 -19.12
N GLY A 227 2.40 7.66 -18.24
CA GLY A 227 3.11 6.38 -18.19
C GLY A 227 4.45 6.36 -18.90
N SER A 228 4.86 7.45 -19.55
CA SER A 228 6.21 7.58 -20.09
C SER A 228 7.17 8.23 -19.09
N GLN A 229 8.44 7.84 -19.12
CA GLN A 229 9.47 8.43 -18.25
C GLN A 229 9.72 9.92 -18.60
N ALA A 230 9.62 10.28 -19.88
CA ALA A 230 9.79 11.66 -20.33
C ALA A 230 8.70 12.57 -19.77
N GLU A 231 7.44 12.13 -19.85
CA GLU A 231 6.32 12.85 -19.28
C GLU A 231 6.44 12.97 -17.76
N TYR A 232 6.88 11.92 -17.07
CA TYR A 232 7.09 12.00 -15.62
C TYR A 232 8.14 13.04 -15.24
N ARG A 233 9.24 13.16 -16.00
CA ARG A 233 10.25 14.21 -15.77
C ARG A 233 9.69 15.61 -16.03
N ARG A 234 8.89 15.79 -17.09
CA ARG A 234 8.22 17.06 -17.37
C ARG A 234 7.28 17.45 -16.23
N LEU A 235 6.44 16.52 -15.77
CA LEU A 235 5.55 16.74 -14.63
C LEU A 235 6.33 17.21 -13.39
N LEU A 236 7.45 16.57 -13.07
CA LEU A 236 8.28 16.97 -11.93
C LEU A 236 8.88 18.37 -12.09
N ALA A 237 9.32 18.75 -13.31
CA ALA A 237 9.82 20.10 -13.59
C ALA A 237 8.72 21.15 -13.40
N ASP A 238 7.54 20.95 -13.98
CA ASP A 238 6.42 21.88 -13.89
C ASP A 238 5.92 22.04 -12.44
N LEU A 239 5.95 20.96 -11.65
CA LEU A 239 5.60 21.01 -10.23
C LEU A 239 6.68 21.69 -9.39
N ALA A 240 7.96 21.56 -9.73
CA ALA A 240 9.04 22.25 -9.06
C ALA A 240 8.96 23.76 -9.30
N ASP A 241 8.72 24.19 -10.55
CA ASP A 241 8.60 25.62 -10.92
C ASP A 241 7.44 26.31 -10.18
N ARG A 242 6.31 25.61 -10.02
CA ARG A 242 5.15 26.13 -9.27
C ARG A 242 5.39 26.27 -7.76
N ASN A 243 6.24 25.43 -7.18
CA ASN A 243 6.54 25.46 -5.76
C ASN A 243 7.73 26.37 -5.43
N GLY A 244 8.70 26.50 -6.34
CA GLY A 244 9.90 27.33 -6.18
C GLY A 244 9.63 28.84 -6.15
N GLY A 245 8.46 29.29 -6.62
CA GLY A 245 8.03 30.69 -6.51
C GLY A 245 7.52 31.11 -5.13
N SER A 246 7.34 30.16 -4.19
CA SER A 246 6.59 30.44 -2.95
C SER A 246 7.27 30.00 -1.65
N ASP A 247 8.30 29.13 -1.65
CA ASP A 247 8.95 28.70 -0.39
C ASP A 247 10.34 28.05 -0.61
N GLU A 248 11.40 28.76 -0.19
CA GLU A 248 12.81 28.34 -0.21
C GLU A 248 13.16 27.35 0.94
N SER A 249 12.31 26.34 1.24
CA SER A 249 12.56 25.44 2.38
C SER A 249 12.26 23.94 2.21
N ILE A 250 11.87 23.47 1.02
CA ILE A 250 11.67 22.02 0.80
C ILE A 250 12.87 21.42 0.05
N THR A 251 13.95 21.16 0.79
CA THR A 251 14.98 20.20 0.38
C THR A 251 14.32 18.85 0.09
N GLY A 252 14.30 18.46 -1.18
CA GLY A 252 13.51 17.35 -1.70
C GLY A 252 13.86 15.99 -1.08
N PRO A 253 12.87 15.17 -0.67
CA PRO A 253 13.13 13.82 -0.22
C PRO A 253 13.52 12.91 -1.40
N ASP A 254 14.63 12.18 -1.24
CA ASP A 254 15.11 11.12 -2.13
C ASP A 254 13.96 10.21 -2.59
N CYS A 255 13.48 10.38 -3.81
CA CYS A 255 12.60 9.39 -4.40
C CYS A 255 13.44 8.12 -4.67
N PRO A 256 13.04 6.94 -4.18
CA PRO A 256 13.78 5.72 -4.44
C PRO A 256 13.82 5.44 -5.95
N PRO A 257 14.94 4.93 -6.49
CA PRO A 257 15.05 4.61 -7.91
C PRO A 257 13.93 3.64 -8.30
N ALA A 258 13.29 3.91 -9.45
CA ALA A 258 12.27 3.03 -10.00
C ALA A 258 12.81 1.58 -10.03
N PRO A 259 12.04 0.58 -9.55
CA PRO A 259 12.49 -0.80 -9.61
C PRO A 259 12.79 -1.17 -11.07
N PRO A 260 13.88 -1.91 -11.36
CA PRO A 260 14.12 -2.37 -12.72
C PRO A 260 12.90 -3.14 -13.19
N ALA A 261 12.47 -2.90 -14.43
CA ALA A 261 11.29 -3.54 -15.02
C ALA A 261 11.32 -5.04 -14.71
N GLN A 262 10.43 -5.50 -13.81
CA GLN A 262 10.32 -6.91 -13.49
C GLN A 262 9.93 -7.62 -14.78
N ARG A 263 10.84 -8.41 -15.34
CA ARG A 263 10.51 -9.39 -16.37
C ARG A 263 9.47 -10.30 -15.75
N ALA A 264 8.24 -10.28 -16.28
CA ALA A 264 7.22 -11.22 -15.88
C ALA A 264 7.74 -12.63 -16.20
N PHE A 265 7.85 -13.45 -15.15
CA PHE A 265 8.00 -14.90 -15.26
C PHE A 265 6.61 -15.51 -15.38
#